data_AF-A0AA41WC19-F1
#
_entry.id   AF-A0AA41WC19-F1
#
_cell.length_a   1.000
_cell.length_b   1.000
_cell.length_c   1.000
_cell.angle_alpha   90.00
_cell.angle_beta   90.00
_cell.angle_gamma   90.00
#
_symmetry.space_group_name_H-M   'P 1'
#
loop_
_entity.id
_entity.type
_entity.pdbx_description
1 polymer ?
#
loop_
_entity_poly.entity_id
_entity_poly.type
_entity_poly.pdbx_seq_one_letter_code
_entity_poly.pdbx_strand_id
1 'polypeptide(L)'
;MPFVMARRDDAFVPDVQCDNCGQAAPAQTGLVLWPLRSGKRGKAAQPVLVACSEPCADALASRQASDELAGVSLDAYLASLIHYLEIDPAAVLEREETARALEQTRDQAPE
;
A
#
# COMPACT_ATOMS: atom_id res chain seq x y z
N MET A 1 1.78 -2.45 9.55
CA MET A 1 0.74 -2.32 8.52
C MET A 1 1.19 -1.17 7.65
N PRO A 2 1.67 -1.41 6.40
CA PRO A 2 2.36 -0.38 5.62
C PRO A 2 1.41 0.66 4.99
N PHE A 3 0.11 0.34 4.93
CA PHE A 3 -0.93 1.26 4.50
C PHE A 3 -1.37 2.16 5.65
N VAL A 4 -1.34 3.47 5.42
CA VAL A 4 -1.78 4.51 6.36
C VAL A 4 -2.82 5.39 5.68
N MET A 5 -3.65 6.07 6.47
CA MET A 5 -4.51 7.13 5.95
C MET A 5 -3.78 8.46 6.10
N ALA A 6 -3.36 9.06 4.99
CA ALA A 6 -2.76 10.39 4.97
C ALA A 6 -3.84 11.44 4.75
N ARG A 7 -3.85 12.49 5.58
CA ARG A 7 -4.70 13.66 5.33
C ARG A 7 -4.13 14.46 4.17
N ARG A 8 -4.92 14.67 3.12
CA ARG A 8 -4.62 15.59 2.00
C ARG A 8 -5.80 16.52 1.84
N ASP A 9 -5.55 17.81 2.03
CA ASP A 9 -6.56 18.87 2.04
C ASP A 9 -7.72 18.55 3.02
N ASP A 10 -8.92 18.36 2.46
CA ASP A 10 -10.18 18.04 3.13
C ASP A 10 -10.46 16.53 3.21
N ALA A 11 -9.61 15.67 2.64
CA ALA A 11 -9.82 14.23 2.56
C ALA A 11 -8.73 13.41 3.27
N PHE A 12 -9.06 12.15 3.61
CA PHE A 12 -8.09 11.13 3.98
C PHE A 12 -7.93 10.14 2.84
N VAL A 13 -6.71 10.02 2.32
CA VAL A 13 -6.40 9.10 1.22
C VAL A 13 -5.47 7.99 1.71
N PRO A 14 -5.63 6.75 1.22
CA PRO A 14 -4.65 5.70 1.45
C PRO A 14 -3.28 6.13 0.95
N ASP A 15 -2.26 5.93 1.77
CA ASP A 15 -0.85 6.14 1.44
C ASP A 15 -0.03 4.95 1.96
N VAL A 16 1.19 4.80 1.46
CA VAL A 16 2.07 3.69 1.81
C VAL A 16 3.33 4.24 2.46
N GLN A 17 3.70 3.73 3.63
CA GLN A 17 4.90 4.13 4.34
C GLN A 17 6.01 3.07 4.24
N CYS A 18 7.24 3.57 4.15
CA CYS A 18 8.44 2.75 4.20
C CYS A 18 8.65 2.22 5.62
N ASP A 19 8.71 0.90 5.79
CA ASP A 19 8.97 0.25 7.07
C ASP A 19 10.39 0.50 7.61
N ASN A 20 11.30 1.01 6.78
CA ASN A 20 12.66 1.37 7.22
C ASN A 20 12.76 2.78 7.82
N CYS A 21 12.19 3.78 7.14
CA CYS A 21 12.43 5.20 7.45
C CYS A 21 11.16 6.02 7.72
N GLY A 22 9.97 5.41 7.59
CA GLY A 22 8.67 6.05 7.82
C GLY A 22 8.24 7.06 6.75
N GLN A 23 9.07 7.31 5.73
CA GLN A 23 8.73 8.20 4.61
C GLN A 23 7.68 7.55 3.70
N ALA A 24 6.97 8.37 2.92
CA ALA A 24 6.07 7.87 1.89
C ALA A 24 6.83 7.02 0.87
N ALA A 25 6.24 5.90 0.45
CA ALA A 25 6.74 5.01 -0.58
C ALA A 25 6.02 5.31 -1.90
N PRO A 26 6.66 5.99 -2.87
CA PRO A 26 6.04 6.27 -4.16
C PRO A 26 5.77 4.96 -4.91
N ALA A 27 4.66 4.88 -5.63
CA ALA A 27 4.32 3.66 -6.38
C ALA A 27 5.41 3.26 -7.39
N GLN A 28 6.09 4.23 -8.00
CA GLN A 28 7.08 4.01 -9.06
C GLN A 28 8.45 3.54 -8.55
N THR A 29 8.82 3.91 -7.33
CA THR A 29 10.15 3.60 -6.75
C THR A 29 10.08 2.71 -5.53
N GLY A 30 8.89 2.56 -4.97
CA GLY A 30 8.63 1.71 -3.82
C GLY A 30 8.76 0.25 -4.18
N LEU A 31 9.18 -0.54 -3.20
CA LEU A 31 9.36 -1.97 -3.31
C LEU A 31 8.57 -2.67 -2.21
N VAL A 32 7.92 -3.76 -2.57
CA VAL A 32 7.24 -4.65 -1.65
C VAL A 32 8.09 -5.89 -1.49
N LEU A 33 8.47 -6.20 -0.24
CA LEU A 33 9.35 -7.30 0.10
C LEU A 33 8.58 -8.39 0.85
N TRP A 34 8.82 -9.65 0.48
CA TRP A 34 8.28 -10.81 1.20
C TRP A 34 9.33 -11.91 1.33
N PRO A 35 9.26 -12.72 2.39
CA PRO A 35 10.21 -13.81 2.60
C PRO A 35 9.93 -14.98 1.64
N LEU A 36 11.00 -15.45 0.99
CA LEU A 36 10.99 -16.59 0.07
C LEU A 36 10.85 -17.92 0.81
N ARG A 37 11.53 -18.04 1.95
CA ARG A 37 11.47 -19.22 2.80
C ARG A 37 10.43 -19.02 3.88
N SER A 38 9.17 -19.25 3.56
CA SER A 38 8.10 -19.39 4.57
C SER A 38 8.29 -20.70 5.33
N GLY A 39 9.33 -20.74 6.17
CA GLY A 39 9.65 -21.88 7.01
C GLY A 39 8.52 -22.17 7.98
N LYS A 40 7.77 -23.24 7.68
CA LYS A 40 6.66 -23.86 8.42
C LYS A 40 5.30 -23.21 8.20
N ARG A 41 4.52 -23.85 7.31
CA ARG A 41 3.05 -23.94 7.35
C ARG A 41 2.58 -23.92 8.82
N GLY A 42 2.04 -22.80 9.29
CA GLY A 42 1.47 -22.69 10.64
C GLY A 42 1.83 -21.43 11.43
N LYS A 43 2.82 -20.62 11.02
CA LYS A 43 2.98 -19.26 11.55
C LYS A 43 2.31 -18.28 10.59
N ALA A 44 1.58 -17.31 11.14
CA ALA A 44 0.92 -16.23 10.40
C ALA A 44 1.82 -15.75 9.27
N ALA A 45 1.25 -15.56 8.08
CA ALA A 45 1.98 -15.07 6.90
C ALA A 45 2.92 -13.96 7.35
N GLN A 46 4.23 -14.18 7.19
CA GLN A 46 5.23 -13.20 7.61
C GLN A 46 4.88 -11.85 6.98
N PRO A 47 5.03 -10.74 7.72
CA PRO A 47 4.56 -9.45 7.28
C PRO A 47 5.26 -9.07 5.97
N VAL A 48 4.46 -8.70 4.98
CA VAL A 48 4.93 -8.00 3.79
C VAL A 48 5.50 -6.66 4.25
N LEU A 49 6.74 -6.37 3.85
CA LEU A 49 7.41 -5.10 4.13
C LEU A 49 7.36 -4.19 2.91
N VAL A 50 7.44 -2.88 3.13
CA VAL A 50 7.54 -1.87 2.07
C VAL A 50 8.77 -1.00 2.27
N ALA A 51 9.52 -0.79 1.19
CA ALA A 51 10.62 0.16 1.12
C ALA A 51 10.30 1.27 0.12
N CYS A 52 10.67 2.52 0.41
CA CYS A 52 10.48 3.64 -0.55
C CYS A 52 11.56 3.70 -1.64
N SER A 53 12.65 2.94 -1.49
CA SER A 53 13.79 2.89 -2.41
C SER A 53 14.61 1.62 -2.21
N GLU A 54 15.46 1.29 -3.19
CA GLU A 54 16.38 0.16 -3.14
C GLU A 54 17.32 0.20 -1.90
N PRO A 55 17.94 1.34 -1.52
CA PRO A 55 18.73 1.40 -0.29
C PRO A 55 17.94 1.09 0.99
N CYS A 56 16.65 1.47 1.04
CA CYS A 56 15.79 1.10 2.16
C CYS A 56 15.45 -0.39 2.14
N ALA A 57 15.30 -0.99 0.97
CA ALA A 57 15.07 -2.43 0.82
C ALA A 57 16.29 -3.23 1.29
N ASP A 58 17.50 -2.82 0.91
CA ASP A 58 18.75 -3.45 1.37
C ASP A 58 18.91 -3.33 2.89
N ALA A 59 18.56 -2.18 3.46
CA ALA A 59 18.57 -1.96 4.90
C ALA A 59 17.58 -2.87 5.63
N LEU A 60 16.42 -3.16 5.04
CA LEU A 60 15.44 -4.11 5.60
C LEU A 60 15.93 -5.55 5.46
N ALA A 61 16.44 -5.94 4.30
CA ALA A 61 16.95 -7.28 4.03
C ALA A 61 18.12 -7.65 4.96
N SER A 62 19.04 -6.71 5.20
CA SER A 62 20.17 -6.93 6.12
C SER A 62 19.75 -7.17 7.58
N ARG A 63 18.60 -6.63 8.00
CA ARG A 63 18.04 -6.87 9.36
C ARG A 63 17.35 -8.22 9.50
N GLN A 64 16.87 -8.81 8.40
CA GLN A 64 16.19 -10.10 8.36
C GLN A 64 17.10 -11.24 7.91
N ALA A 65 18.38 -11.23 8.32
CA ALA A 65 19.46 -12.10 7.85
C ALA A 65 19.18 -13.63 7.83
N SER A 66 18.12 -14.12 8.47
CA SER A 66 17.70 -15.53 8.39
C SER A 66 16.81 -15.88 7.18
N ASP A 67 16.14 -14.88 6.58
CA ASP A 67 15.15 -15.07 5.52
C ASP A 67 15.60 -14.36 4.23
N GLU A 68 15.71 -15.10 3.14
CA GLU A 68 15.88 -14.51 1.80
C GLU A 68 14.60 -13.75 1.45
N LEU A 69 14.72 -12.46 1.13
CA LEU A 69 13.59 -11.63 0.69
C LEU A 69 13.55 -11.54 -0.83
N ALA A 70 12.36 -11.70 -1.40
CA ALA A 70 12.07 -11.28 -2.77
C ALA A 70 11.39 -9.92 -2.76
N GLY A 71 11.67 -9.12 -3.79
CA GLY A 71 11.10 -7.80 -3.98
C GLY A 71 10.38 -7.69 -5.32
N VAL A 72 9.27 -6.95 -5.32
CA VAL A 72 8.60 -6.48 -6.54
C VAL A 72 8.34 -4.98 -6.41
N SER A 73 8.23 -4.26 -7.52
CA SER A 73 7.83 -2.85 -7.49
C SER A 73 6.42 -2.70 -6.91
N LEU A 74 6.21 -1.62 -6.17
CA LEU A 74 4.97 -1.35 -5.46
C LEU A 74 3.78 -1.20 -6.42
N ASP A 75 3.98 -0.56 -7.57
CA ASP A 75 2.96 -0.48 -8.62
C ASP A 75 2.53 -1.86 -9.16
N ALA A 76 3.47 -2.76 -9.44
CA ALA A 76 3.18 -4.11 -9.91
C ALA A 76 2.49 -4.95 -8.83
N TYR A 77 2.87 -4.77 -7.56
CA TYR A 77 2.17 -5.37 -6.44
C TYR A 77 0.71 -4.90 -6.36
N LEU A 78 0.48 -3.58 -6.41
CA LEU A 78 -0.87 -3.01 -6.35
C LEU A 78 -1.72 -3.44 -7.55
N ALA A 79 -1.16 -3.44 -8.77
CA ALA A 79 -1.83 -3.95 -9.97
C ALA A 79 -2.22 -5.44 -9.83
N SER A 80 -1.31 -6.25 -9.29
CA SER A 80 -1.58 -7.67 -9.03
C SER A 80 -2.65 -7.86 -7.97
N LEU A 81 -2.67 -7.00 -6.94
CA LEU A 81 -3.67 -7.05 -5.87
C LEU A 81 -5.06 -6.67 -6.39
N ILE A 82 -5.17 -5.63 -7.23
CA ILE A 82 -6.42 -5.25 -7.92
C ILE A 82 -6.95 -6.45 -8.70
N HIS A 83 -6.09 -7.11 -9.47
CA HIS A 83 -6.47 -8.28 -10.26
C HIS A 83 -6.92 -9.46 -9.38
N TYR A 84 -6.16 -9.79 -8.34
CA TYR A 84 -6.43 -10.93 -7.47
C TYR A 84 -7.70 -10.75 -6.62
N LEU A 85 -7.98 -9.52 -6.19
CA LEU A 85 -9.18 -9.19 -5.42
C LEU A 85 -10.40 -8.90 -6.31
N GLU A 86 -10.27 -9.06 -7.63
CA GLU A 86 -11.33 -8.80 -8.61
C GLU A 86 -11.93 -7.38 -8.45
N ILE A 87 -11.07 -6.41 -8.11
CA ILE A 87 -11.47 -5.01 -7.97
C ILE A 87 -11.63 -4.42 -9.37
N ASP A 88 -12.83 -3.92 -9.67
CA ASP A 88 -13.08 -3.08 -10.84
C ASP A 88 -12.73 -1.62 -10.52
N PRO A 89 -11.63 -1.08 -11.09
CA PRO A 89 -11.21 0.29 -10.81
C PRO A 89 -12.24 1.34 -11.27
N ALA A 90 -12.95 1.07 -12.37
CA ALA A 90 -13.95 2.00 -12.90
C ALA A 90 -15.15 2.10 -11.95
N ALA A 91 -15.64 0.95 -11.46
CA ALA A 91 -16.74 0.93 -10.49
C ALA A 91 -16.35 1.53 -9.12
N VAL A 92 -15.08 1.47 -8.72
CA VAL A 92 -14.60 2.18 -7.53
C VAL A 92 -14.61 3.69 -7.77
N LEU A 93 -14.05 4.16 -8.89
CA LEU A 93 -14.02 5.58 -9.23
C LEU A 93 -15.42 6.19 -9.32
N GLU A 94 -16.37 5.53 -9.96
CA GLU A 94 -17.76 5.99 -10.06
C GLU A 94 -18.43 6.16 -8.68
N ARG A 95 -18.17 5.23 -7.75
CA ARG A 95 -18.68 5.31 -6.37
C ARG A 95 -18.07 6.47 -5.60
N GLU A 96 -16.77 6.70 -5.72
CA GLU A 96 -16.07 7.81 -5.06
C GLU A 96 -16.55 9.16 -5.60
N GLU A 97 -16.71 9.30 -6.93
CA GLU A 97 -17.26 10.51 -7.54
C GLU A 97 -18.69 10.79 -7.08
N THR A 98 -19.52 9.75 -7.00
CA THR A 98 -20.90 9.84 -6.50
C THR A 98 -20.93 10.27 -5.02
N ALA A 99 -20.09 9.65 -4.18
CA ALA A 99 -19.97 10.00 -2.77
C ALA A 99 -19.56 11.46 -2.60
N ARG A 100 -18.54 11.91 -3.36
CA ARG A 100 -18.09 13.30 -3.35
C ARG A 100 -19.17 14.29 -3.78
N ALA A 101 -19.96 13.94 -4.80
CA ALA A 101 -21.09 14.76 -5.24
C ALA A 101 -22.20 14.87 -4.18
N LEU A 102 -22.46 13.78 -3.45
CA LEU A 102 -23.42 13.77 -2.33
C LEU A 102 -22.94 14.61 -1.15
N GLU A 103 -21.65 14.58 -0.83
CA GLU A 103 -21.07 15.42 0.22
C GLU A 103 -21.18 16.91 -0.13
N GLN A 104 -20.86 17.28 -1.37
CA GLN A 104 -20.97 18.66 -1.84
C GLN A 104 -22.40 19.19 -1.83
N THR A 105 -23.40 18.35 -2.17
CA THR A 105 -24.81 18.77 -2.14
C THR A 105 -25.34 18.89 -0.72
N ARG A 106 -24.85 18.09 0.24
CA ARG A 106 -25.17 18.24 1.66
C ARG A 106 -24.61 19.53 2.24
N ASP A 107 -23.37 19.88 1.92
CA ASP A 107 -22.72 21.08 2.46
C ASP A 107 -23.26 22.39 1.85
N GLN A 108 -23.95 22.31 0.71
CA GLN A 108 -24.59 23.45 0.04
C GLN A 108 -26.11 23.53 0.28
N ALA A 109 -26.69 22.60 1.04
CA ALA A 109 -28.11 22.64 1.38
C ALA A 109 -28.39 23.83 2.33
N PRO A 110 -29.28 24.77 1.98
CA PRO A 110 -29.66 25.87 2.87
C PRO A 110 -30.43 25.31 4.08
N GLU A 111 -30.18 25.87 5.27
CA GLU A 111 -30.98 25.64 6.48
C GLU A 111 -32.46 26.02 6.29
#